data_AF-A0A6N9ULC8-F1
#
_entry.id   AF-A0A6N9ULC8-F1
#
_cell.length_a   1.000
_cell.length_b   1.000
_cell.length_c   1.000
_cell.angle_alpha   90.00
_cell.angle_beta   90.00
_cell.angle_gamma   90.00
#
_symmetry.space_group_name_H-M   'P 1'
#
loop_
_entity.id
_entity.type
_entity.pdbx_description
1 polymer ?
#
loop_
_entity_poly.entity_id
_entity_poly.type
_entity_poly.pdbx_seq_one_letter_code
_entity_poly.pdbx_strand_id
1 'polypeptide(L)'
;MRAQTRTGAVEETGTAGRQRSATAAARLPVRDLSPAGVRNLQGTAGNDAVARTVQRHRDSAATVQRAPTADPEIQPIVDAVREMLGTARSLIATARGIPFRMRSRENQQKHCDHLGTSLDTAEHMIYGQFRADGPAGRTTNPRTTALKALLDEIQERHIEYVGILRRFGLRPIGADIGPENTQGLAQLSGTWSQVVGGRGIKTSSTPRAFGEDRTPGALPGFEDQMLSHHARLLSRERGRNLVGSLTAGNAGAGEAMVGVQPYHPEQVEMMGGNSAVGAEAGINTPEGLASAPDAPGRGSTSFVAVPHNMRDSEGAQENEAVSPAFMVYGHELIHAQHTMHGINVRNIGDEEEATVTGNDEASAALHRQRQVPVTTEEMLRDEHGLPRRGGYT
;
A
#
# COMPACT_ATOMS: atom_id res chain seq x y z
N MET A 1 -7.63 38.69 -73.59
CA MET A 1 -6.39 38.29 -74.29
C MET A 1 -6.14 36.82 -74.01
N ARG A 2 -6.12 36.00 -75.09
CA ARG A 2 -5.58 34.62 -75.27
C ARG A 2 -5.99 33.54 -74.27
N ALA A 3 -6.39 32.32 -74.62
CA ALA A 3 -6.84 31.58 -75.81
C ALA A 3 -7.28 30.21 -75.20
N GLN A 4 -8.43 29.61 -75.54
CA GLN A 4 -8.58 28.53 -76.54
C GLN A 4 -7.44 27.49 -76.50
N THR A 5 -7.63 26.17 -76.48
CA THR A 5 -8.64 25.37 -77.19
C THR A 5 -8.67 23.91 -76.69
N ARG A 6 -9.76 23.24 -77.05
CA ARG A 6 -10.19 21.85 -76.86
C ARG A 6 -9.44 20.80 -77.74
N THR A 7 -9.57 19.55 -77.30
CA THR A 7 -9.87 18.26 -78.01
C THR A 7 -8.82 17.43 -78.78
N GLY A 8 -8.91 16.11 -78.53
CA GLY A 8 -8.41 14.96 -79.31
C GLY A 8 -7.66 13.97 -78.40
N ALA A 9 -8.22 12.87 -77.86
CA ALA A 9 -8.66 11.62 -78.51
C ALA A 9 -7.55 11.10 -79.46
N VAL A 10 -6.91 9.93 -79.31
CA VAL A 10 -7.32 8.50 -79.28
C VAL A 10 -5.95 7.77 -79.05
N GLU A 11 -5.73 6.67 -78.32
CA GLU A 11 -6.16 5.29 -78.55
C GLU A 11 -5.52 4.38 -77.48
N GLU A 12 -6.06 3.16 -77.41
CA GLU A 12 -5.81 2.07 -76.48
C GLU A 12 -4.37 1.55 -76.42
N THR A 13 -3.97 1.05 -75.24
CA THR A 13 -3.55 -0.36 -75.03
C THR A 13 -3.11 -0.56 -73.58
N GLY A 14 -3.47 -1.69 -72.98
CA GLY A 14 -2.73 -2.24 -71.83
C GLY A 14 -3.53 -2.42 -70.55
N THR A 15 -4.35 -3.46 -70.55
CA THR A 15 -4.89 -4.16 -69.39
C THR A 15 -3.85 -4.44 -68.30
N ALA A 16 -4.11 -3.95 -67.07
CA ALA A 16 -3.76 -4.66 -65.84
C ALA A 16 -4.62 -4.12 -64.69
N GLY A 17 -5.42 -5.00 -64.10
CA GLY A 17 -6.45 -4.67 -63.13
C GLY A 17 -5.92 -3.93 -61.91
N ARG A 18 -6.61 -2.83 -61.61
CA ARG A 18 -6.53 -2.10 -60.35
C ARG A 18 -7.13 -2.96 -59.24
N GLN A 19 -6.36 -3.90 -58.70
CA GLN A 19 -6.66 -4.45 -57.38
C GLN A 19 -6.48 -3.32 -56.37
N ARG A 20 -7.60 -2.78 -55.90
CA ARG A 20 -7.65 -2.04 -54.64
C ARG A 20 -7.28 -3.02 -53.53
N SER A 21 -5.99 -3.17 -53.24
CA SER A 21 -5.56 -3.73 -51.97
C SER A 21 -5.89 -2.68 -50.91
N ALA A 22 -7.00 -2.90 -50.22
CA ALA A 22 -7.23 -2.33 -48.91
C ALA A 22 -6.01 -2.70 -48.06
N THR A 23 -5.12 -1.74 -47.84
CA THR A 23 -4.13 -1.83 -46.78
C THR A 23 -4.91 -1.95 -45.50
N ALA A 24 -5.03 -3.18 -45.01
CA ALA A 24 -5.48 -3.49 -43.68
C ALA A 24 -4.71 -2.57 -42.73
N ALA A 25 -5.42 -1.64 -42.11
CA ALA A 25 -4.94 -0.98 -40.93
C ALA A 25 -4.59 -2.11 -39.95
N ALA A 26 -3.29 -2.34 -39.77
CA ALA A 26 -2.80 -3.32 -38.83
C ALA A 26 -3.34 -2.92 -37.45
N ARG A 27 -4.42 -3.58 -37.02
CA ARG A 27 -4.84 -3.57 -35.64
C ARG A 27 -3.65 -4.09 -34.85
N LEU A 28 -3.03 -3.21 -34.07
CA LEU A 28 -2.06 -3.61 -33.05
C LEU A 28 -2.68 -4.77 -32.25
N PRO A 29 -1.93 -5.84 -31.95
CA PRO A 29 -2.50 -6.98 -31.24
C PRO A 29 -3.05 -6.48 -29.91
N VAL A 30 -4.30 -6.84 -29.63
CA VAL A 30 -4.91 -6.77 -28.30
C VAL A 30 -3.92 -7.42 -27.34
N ARG A 31 -3.32 -6.63 -26.43
CA ARG A 31 -2.38 -7.17 -25.46
C ARG A 31 -3.13 -8.11 -24.53
N ASP A 32 -2.56 -9.29 -24.28
CA ASP A 32 -3.15 -10.31 -23.42
C ASP A 32 -3.28 -9.77 -21.98
N LEU A 33 -4.51 -9.60 -21.51
CA LEU A 33 -4.85 -9.23 -20.14
C LEU A 33 -5.09 -10.44 -19.24
N SER A 34 -4.79 -11.66 -19.69
CA SER A 34 -4.74 -12.82 -18.81
C SER A 34 -3.74 -12.61 -17.67
N PRO A 35 -3.86 -13.31 -16.53
CA PRO A 35 -2.86 -13.24 -15.46
C PRO A 35 -1.45 -13.57 -15.92
N ALA A 36 -1.28 -14.37 -16.97
CA ALA A 36 0.03 -14.64 -17.54
C ALA A 36 0.58 -13.42 -18.27
N GLY A 37 -0.25 -12.73 -19.07
CA GLY A 37 0.10 -11.50 -19.76
C GLY A 37 0.36 -10.32 -18.82
N VAL A 38 -0.48 -10.15 -17.79
CA VAL A 38 -0.31 -9.12 -16.74
C VAL A 38 0.96 -9.34 -15.93
N ARG A 39 1.24 -10.58 -15.48
CA ARG A 39 2.47 -10.91 -14.74
C ARG A 39 3.73 -10.72 -15.59
N ASN A 40 3.66 -11.01 -16.88
CA ASN A 40 4.78 -10.80 -17.79
C ASN A 40 5.05 -9.30 -18.03
N LEU A 41 3.98 -8.51 -18.17
CA LEU A 41 4.08 -7.04 -18.27
C LEU A 41 4.61 -6.41 -16.97
N GLN A 42 4.20 -6.94 -15.81
CA GLN A 42 4.69 -6.52 -14.50
C GLN A 42 6.18 -6.81 -14.33
N GLY A 43 6.62 -8.02 -14.65
CA GLY A 43 8.03 -8.43 -14.55
C GLY A 43 8.97 -7.70 -15.51
N THR A 44 8.44 -7.03 -16.55
CA THR A 44 9.23 -6.32 -17.56
C THR A 44 9.12 -4.80 -17.48
N ALA A 45 8.00 -4.25 -17.02
CA ALA A 45 7.71 -2.82 -17.08
C ALA A 45 7.19 -2.22 -15.77
N GLY A 46 7.05 -3.03 -14.71
CA GLY A 46 6.60 -2.59 -13.39
C GLY A 46 5.10 -2.35 -13.26
N ASN A 47 4.65 -2.19 -12.01
CA ASN A 47 3.23 -2.06 -11.65
C ASN A 47 2.53 -0.86 -12.32
N ASP A 48 3.24 0.25 -12.50
CA ASP A 48 2.75 1.44 -13.19
C ASP A 48 2.39 1.19 -14.66
N ALA A 49 3.14 0.32 -15.34
CA ALA A 49 2.88 -0.03 -16.72
C ALA A 49 1.65 -0.94 -16.87
N VAL A 50 1.39 -1.79 -15.87
CA VAL A 50 0.17 -2.59 -15.77
C VAL A 50 -1.04 -1.66 -15.60
N ALA A 51 -0.99 -0.72 -14.65
CA ALA A 51 -2.06 0.24 -14.39
C ALA A 51 -2.42 1.06 -15.65
N ARG A 52 -1.42 1.60 -16.36
CA ARG A 52 -1.63 2.35 -17.63
C ARG A 52 -2.16 1.51 -18.78
N THR A 53 -1.90 0.20 -18.79
CA THR A 53 -2.34 -0.70 -19.87
C THR A 53 -3.78 -1.12 -19.66
N VAL A 54 -4.17 -1.40 -18.41
CA VAL A 54 -5.57 -1.65 -18.03
C VAL A 54 -6.43 -0.42 -18.32
N GLN A 55 -5.93 0.78 -17.99
CA GLN A 55 -6.64 2.05 -18.28
C GLN A 55 -6.93 2.25 -19.77
N ARG A 56 -5.99 1.95 -20.67
CA ARG A 56 -6.19 2.08 -22.13
C ARG A 56 -7.21 1.09 -22.70
N HIS A 57 -7.37 -0.08 -22.08
CA HIS A 57 -8.38 -1.05 -22.50
C HIS A 57 -9.79 -0.64 -22.07
N ARG A 58 -9.94 0.10 -20.96
CA ARG A 58 -11.21 0.68 -20.51
C ARG A 58 -11.80 1.65 -21.52
N ASP A 59 -10.96 2.48 -22.16
CA ASP A 59 -11.41 3.47 -23.15
C ASP A 59 -11.88 2.85 -24.48
N SER A 60 -11.60 1.57 -24.72
CA SER A 60 -11.84 0.89 -26.01
C SER A 60 -13.00 -0.10 -26.02
N ALA A 61 -13.62 -0.42 -24.87
CA ALA A 61 -14.58 -1.51 -24.75
C ALA A 61 -15.98 -1.03 -24.31
N ALA A 62 -16.74 -0.46 -25.25
CA ALA A 62 -18.18 -0.30 -25.10
C ALA A 62 -18.92 -1.53 -25.63
N THR A 63 -19.84 -2.05 -24.82
CA THR A 63 -20.93 -3.01 -25.11
C THR A 63 -20.66 -4.50 -24.87
N VAL A 64 -20.90 -4.96 -23.63
CA VAL A 64 -21.49 -6.29 -23.36
C VAL A 64 -22.39 -6.19 -22.11
N GLN A 65 -23.64 -6.62 -22.21
CA GLN A 65 -24.60 -6.70 -21.10
C GLN A 65 -24.25 -7.82 -20.11
N ARG A 66 -24.18 -7.51 -18.82
CA ARG A 66 -24.23 -8.49 -17.71
C ARG A 66 -24.99 -7.93 -16.49
N ALA A 67 -25.52 -8.86 -15.70
CA ALA A 67 -26.45 -8.72 -14.58
C ALA A 67 -25.94 -7.81 -13.43
N PRO A 68 -26.84 -7.32 -12.54
CA PRO A 68 -26.59 -6.13 -11.73
C PRO A 68 -25.77 -6.48 -10.49
N THR A 69 -24.54 -5.98 -10.42
CA THR A 69 -23.85 -5.48 -9.22
C THR A 69 -22.41 -5.15 -9.59
N ALA A 70 -21.95 -3.97 -9.18
CA ALA A 70 -20.80 -3.21 -9.68
C ALA A 70 -21.09 -2.46 -10.99
N ASP A 71 -20.78 -1.16 -10.94
CA ASP A 71 -20.73 -0.28 -12.09
C ASP A 71 -20.00 -0.97 -13.26
N PRO A 72 -20.62 -1.10 -14.46
CA PRO A 72 -20.03 -1.80 -15.60
C PRO A 72 -18.61 -1.34 -15.95
N GLU A 73 -18.27 -0.09 -15.61
CA GLU A 73 -16.95 0.47 -15.88
C GLU A 73 -15.82 -0.13 -15.02
N ILE A 74 -16.10 -0.62 -13.81
CA ILE A 74 -15.09 -1.23 -12.93
C ILE A 74 -15.09 -2.75 -12.99
N GLN A 75 -16.06 -3.37 -13.66
CA GLN A 75 -16.16 -4.82 -13.70
C GLN A 75 -14.86 -5.52 -14.15
N PRO A 76 -14.11 -5.01 -15.16
CA PRO A 76 -12.83 -5.63 -15.54
C PRO A 76 -11.80 -5.64 -14.40
N ILE A 77 -11.79 -4.59 -13.57
CA ILE A 77 -10.90 -4.47 -12.41
C ILE A 77 -11.34 -5.42 -11.31
N VAL A 78 -12.64 -5.47 -11.02
CA VAL A 78 -13.23 -6.39 -10.05
C VAL A 78 -12.92 -7.85 -10.42
N ASP A 79 -13.08 -8.22 -11.68
CA ASP A 79 -12.80 -9.57 -12.17
C ASP A 79 -11.32 -9.93 -12.04
N ALA A 80 -10.42 -9.03 -12.46
CA ALA A 80 -8.98 -9.24 -12.36
C ALA A 80 -8.51 -9.36 -10.90
N VAL A 81 -9.02 -8.51 -10.01
CA VAL A 81 -8.72 -8.58 -8.56
C VAL A 81 -9.21 -9.89 -7.97
N ARG A 82 -10.43 -10.33 -8.32
CA ARG A 82 -10.97 -11.62 -7.85
C ARG A 82 -10.15 -12.81 -8.33
N GLU A 83 -9.63 -12.76 -9.55
CA GLU A 83 -8.72 -13.80 -10.07
C GLU A 83 -7.38 -13.84 -9.30
N MET A 84 -6.82 -12.68 -8.97
CA MET A 84 -5.62 -12.59 -8.13
C MET A 84 -5.88 -13.08 -6.71
N LEU A 85 -7.04 -12.75 -6.13
CA LEU A 85 -7.47 -13.31 -4.84
C LEU A 85 -7.64 -14.85 -4.91
N GLY A 86 -8.18 -15.37 -6.01
CA GLY A 86 -8.26 -16.81 -6.27
C GLY A 86 -6.88 -17.47 -6.33
N THR A 87 -5.92 -16.83 -7.01
CA THR A 87 -4.52 -17.26 -7.04
C THR A 87 -3.92 -17.26 -5.63
N ALA A 88 -4.10 -16.17 -4.88
CA ALA A 88 -3.60 -16.06 -3.51
C ALA A 88 -4.18 -17.16 -2.59
N ARG A 89 -5.49 -17.42 -2.66
CA ARG A 89 -6.14 -18.50 -1.89
C ARG A 89 -5.53 -19.87 -2.20
N SER A 90 -5.26 -20.16 -3.48
CA SER A 90 -4.61 -21.41 -3.90
C SER A 90 -3.17 -21.53 -3.36
N LEU A 91 -2.41 -20.45 -3.42
CA LEU A 91 -1.05 -20.41 -2.87
C LEU A 91 -1.03 -20.56 -1.34
N ILE A 92 -1.98 -19.93 -0.63
CA ILE A 92 -2.16 -20.10 0.81
C ILE A 92 -2.51 -21.55 1.16
N ALA A 93 -3.47 -22.16 0.44
CA ALA A 93 -3.85 -23.55 0.65
C ALA A 93 -2.65 -24.49 0.46
N THR A 94 -1.83 -24.25 -0.57
CA THR A 94 -0.58 -24.98 -0.81
C THR A 94 0.39 -24.81 0.36
N ALA A 95 0.58 -23.58 0.86
CA ALA A 95 1.50 -23.28 1.96
C ALA A 95 1.10 -23.91 3.30
N ARG A 96 -0.19 -24.19 3.49
CA ARG A 96 -0.70 -24.92 4.68
C ARG A 96 -0.39 -26.42 4.65
N GLY A 97 -0.21 -26.98 3.45
CA GLY A 97 0.00 -28.41 3.22
C GLY A 97 1.38 -28.94 3.63
N ILE A 98 1.47 -30.25 3.85
CA ILE A 98 2.74 -30.96 4.15
C ILE A 98 3.79 -30.78 3.04
N PRO A 99 3.45 -30.87 1.73
CA PRO A 99 4.46 -30.75 0.67
C PRO A 99 5.22 -29.43 0.71
N PHE A 100 4.56 -28.32 1.08
CA PHE A 100 5.22 -27.02 1.22
C PHE A 100 6.28 -27.01 2.33
N ARG A 101 6.00 -27.67 3.46
CA ARG A 101 6.93 -27.78 4.59
C ARG A 101 8.21 -28.54 4.22
N MET A 102 8.12 -29.46 3.27
CA MET A 102 9.24 -30.25 2.77
C MET A 102 10.07 -29.54 1.69
N ARG A 103 9.60 -28.39 1.18
CA ARG A 103 10.36 -27.61 0.19
C ARG A 103 11.59 -26.97 0.85
N SER A 104 12.64 -26.76 0.05
CA SER A 104 13.76 -25.92 0.48
C SER A 104 13.29 -24.51 0.84
N ARG A 105 14.01 -23.83 1.73
CA ARG A 105 13.71 -22.45 2.12
C ARG A 105 13.64 -21.50 0.92
N GLU A 106 14.50 -21.70 -0.07
CA GLU A 106 14.46 -20.94 -1.33
C GLU A 106 13.13 -21.12 -2.08
N ASN A 107 12.65 -22.36 -2.21
CA ASN A 107 11.39 -22.65 -2.89
C ASN A 107 10.16 -22.21 -2.07
N GLN A 108 10.27 -22.21 -0.74
CA GLN A 108 9.26 -21.59 0.12
C GLN A 108 9.24 -20.07 -0.08
N GLN A 109 10.40 -19.42 -0.12
CA GLN A 109 10.50 -17.98 -0.38
C GLN A 109 9.95 -17.61 -1.75
N LYS A 110 10.31 -18.33 -2.82
CA LYS A 110 9.76 -18.09 -4.18
C LYS A 110 8.23 -18.19 -4.22
N HIS A 111 7.66 -19.17 -3.52
CA HIS A 111 6.21 -19.34 -3.41
C HIS A 111 5.57 -18.19 -2.64
N CYS A 112 6.16 -17.77 -1.52
CA CYS A 112 5.70 -16.62 -0.75
C CYS A 112 5.91 -15.29 -1.47
N ASP A 113 6.93 -15.18 -2.31
CA ASP A 113 7.14 -14.02 -3.19
C ASP A 113 6.00 -13.94 -4.21
N HIS A 114 5.64 -15.06 -4.85
CA HIS A 114 4.50 -15.10 -5.78
C HIS A 114 3.17 -14.74 -5.10
N LEU A 115 2.94 -15.27 -3.89
CA LEU A 115 1.76 -14.91 -3.10
C LEU A 115 1.73 -13.41 -2.78
N GLY A 116 2.83 -12.87 -2.26
CA GLY A 116 2.95 -11.44 -1.97
C GLY A 116 2.72 -10.56 -3.20
N THR A 117 3.33 -10.90 -4.34
CA THR A 117 3.16 -10.15 -5.60
C THR A 117 1.71 -10.17 -6.07
N SER A 118 1.01 -11.30 -5.94
CA SER A 118 -0.39 -11.40 -6.33
C SER A 118 -1.29 -10.49 -5.47
N LEU A 119 -1.00 -10.38 -4.17
CA LEU A 119 -1.76 -9.52 -3.27
C LEU A 119 -1.44 -8.03 -3.48
N ASP A 120 -0.15 -7.68 -3.59
CA ASP A 120 0.29 -6.32 -3.90
C ASP A 120 -0.31 -5.81 -5.22
N THR A 121 -0.36 -6.67 -6.24
CA THR A 121 -0.91 -6.27 -7.54
C THR A 121 -2.42 -6.04 -7.46
N ALA A 122 -3.15 -6.93 -6.79
CA ALA A 122 -4.60 -6.79 -6.58
C ALA A 122 -4.93 -5.49 -5.84
N GLU A 123 -4.16 -5.20 -4.80
CA GLU A 123 -4.26 -3.98 -4.00
C GLU A 123 -4.04 -2.71 -4.85
N HIS A 124 -2.96 -2.66 -5.61
CA HIS A 124 -2.57 -1.47 -6.36
C HIS A 124 -3.46 -1.23 -7.58
N MET A 125 -4.13 -2.27 -8.12
CA MET A 125 -5.19 -2.08 -9.11
C MET A 125 -6.37 -1.29 -8.54
N ILE A 126 -6.74 -1.54 -7.28
CA ILE A 126 -7.81 -0.81 -6.61
C ILE A 126 -7.37 0.62 -6.29
N TYR A 127 -6.14 0.82 -5.80
CA TYR A 127 -5.60 2.16 -5.54
C TYR A 127 -5.53 3.01 -6.81
N GLY A 128 -5.08 2.42 -7.92
CA GLY A 128 -5.11 3.07 -9.22
C GLY A 128 -6.52 3.49 -9.63
N GLN A 129 -7.55 2.72 -9.27
CA GLN A 129 -8.93 3.10 -9.56
C GLN A 129 -9.42 4.25 -8.69
N PHE A 130 -9.16 4.22 -7.38
CA PHE A 130 -9.46 5.36 -6.50
C PHE A 130 -8.71 6.63 -6.92
N ARG A 131 -7.47 6.48 -7.40
CA ARG A 131 -6.68 7.59 -7.92
C ARG A 131 -7.24 8.14 -9.24
N ALA A 132 -7.72 7.27 -10.12
CA ALA A 132 -8.35 7.69 -11.38
C ALA A 132 -9.73 8.36 -11.16
N ASP A 133 -10.48 7.93 -10.15
CA ASP A 133 -11.84 8.45 -9.86
C ASP A 133 -11.81 9.86 -9.23
N GLY A 134 -10.64 10.38 -8.85
CA GLY A 134 -10.51 11.75 -8.37
C GLY A 134 -11.38 12.02 -7.12
N PRO A 135 -12.09 13.16 -7.05
CA PRO A 135 -13.04 13.45 -5.98
C PRO A 135 -14.18 12.43 -5.86
N ALA A 136 -14.61 11.80 -6.96
CA ALA A 136 -15.68 10.81 -6.93
C ALA A 136 -15.28 9.55 -6.14
N GLY A 137 -13.99 9.24 -6.09
CA GLY A 137 -13.42 8.14 -5.29
C GLY A 137 -13.60 8.31 -3.77
N ARG A 138 -13.96 9.51 -3.30
CA ARG A 138 -14.24 9.83 -1.89
C ARG A 138 -15.70 9.64 -1.51
N THR A 139 -16.58 9.67 -2.49
CA THR A 139 -18.02 9.55 -2.26
C THR A 139 -18.41 8.09 -2.09
N THR A 140 -19.23 7.80 -1.08
CA THR A 140 -19.83 6.47 -0.93
C THR A 140 -20.87 6.27 -2.02
N ASN A 141 -20.60 5.33 -2.92
CA ASN A 141 -21.48 4.93 -4.01
C ASN A 141 -21.26 3.45 -4.32
N PRO A 142 -22.12 2.78 -5.12
CA PRO A 142 -21.98 1.34 -5.38
C PRO A 142 -20.61 0.91 -5.91
N ARG A 143 -19.94 1.78 -6.69
CA ARG A 143 -18.62 1.54 -7.25
C ARG A 143 -17.53 1.58 -6.16
N THR A 144 -17.47 2.64 -5.37
CA THR A 144 -16.49 2.78 -4.28
C THR A 144 -16.74 1.76 -3.17
N THR A 145 -17.99 1.42 -2.88
CA THR A 145 -18.36 0.33 -1.96
C THR A 145 -17.84 -1.02 -2.44
N ALA A 146 -17.98 -1.35 -3.73
CA ALA A 146 -17.46 -2.60 -4.28
C ALA A 146 -15.93 -2.68 -4.22
N LEU A 147 -15.24 -1.58 -4.52
CA LEU A 147 -13.78 -1.51 -4.42
C LEU A 147 -13.28 -1.61 -2.98
N LYS A 148 -13.95 -0.94 -2.03
CA LYS A 148 -13.67 -1.02 -0.60
C LYS A 148 -13.82 -2.45 -0.05
N ALA A 149 -14.89 -3.16 -0.45
CA ALA A 149 -15.08 -4.55 -0.05
C ALA A 149 -13.94 -5.47 -0.54
N LEU A 150 -13.40 -5.22 -1.74
CA LEU A 150 -12.24 -5.96 -2.24
C LEU A 150 -10.96 -5.64 -1.47
N LEU A 151 -10.76 -4.41 -0.99
CA LEU A 151 -9.63 -4.07 -0.12
C LEU A 151 -9.67 -4.88 1.18
N ASP A 152 -10.85 -5.00 1.79
CA ASP A 152 -11.02 -5.80 3.01
C ASP A 152 -10.70 -7.28 2.76
N GLU A 153 -11.15 -7.85 1.62
CA GLU A 153 -10.78 -9.21 1.24
C GLU A 153 -9.27 -9.38 1.01
N ILE A 154 -8.60 -8.39 0.42
CA ILE A 154 -7.14 -8.40 0.20
C ILE A 154 -6.40 -8.32 1.54
N GLN A 155 -6.86 -7.48 2.47
CA GLN A 155 -6.31 -7.34 3.80
C GLN A 155 -6.32 -8.68 4.55
N GLU A 156 -7.45 -9.40 4.56
CA GLU A 156 -7.54 -10.73 5.18
C GLU A 156 -6.48 -11.70 4.62
N ARG A 157 -6.27 -11.68 3.31
CA ARG A 157 -5.27 -12.53 2.68
C ARG A 157 -3.84 -12.10 3.01
N HIS A 158 -3.58 -10.80 3.20
CA HIS A 158 -2.31 -10.31 3.72
C HIS A 158 -2.04 -10.80 5.16
N ILE A 159 -3.07 -10.83 6.02
CA ILE A 159 -2.97 -11.37 7.38
C ILE A 159 -2.58 -12.86 7.34
N GLU A 160 -3.24 -13.66 6.48
CA GLU A 160 -2.88 -15.06 6.29
C GLU A 160 -1.46 -15.24 5.71
N TYR A 161 -1.07 -14.38 4.77
CA TYR A 161 0.26 -14.37 4.16
C TYR A 161 1.36 -14.16 5.20
N VAL A 162 1.24 -13.15 6.08
CA VAL A 162 2.26 -12.91 7.11
C VAL A 162 2.31 -14.00 8.16
N GLY A 163 1.17 -14.64 8.47
CA GLY A 163 1.15 -15.84 9.31
C GLY A 163 2.00 -16.98 8.73
N ILE A 164 1.99 -17.16 7.40
CA ILE A 164 2.88 -18.11 6.70
C ILE A 164 4.34 -17.62 6.81
N LEU A 165 4.61 -16.34 6.52
CA LEU A 165 5.97 -15.80 6.58
C LEU A 165 6.61 -16.01 7.95
N ARG A 166 5.91 -15.60 9.01
CA ARG A 166 6.35 -15.74 10.41
C ARG A 166 6.62 -17.20 10.76
N ARG A 167 5.69 -18.10 10.43
CA ARG A 167 5.81 -19.54 10.73
C ARG A 167 7.06 -20.19 10.14
N PHE A 168 7.46 -19.78 8.94
CA PHE A 168 8.60 -20.37 8.22
C PHE A 168 9.86 -19.49 8.25
N GLY A 169 9.84 -18.36 8.98
CA GLY A 169 10.96 -17.41 9.03
C GLY A 169 11.30 -16.83 7.65
N LEU A 170 10.31 -16.56 6.82
CA LEU A 170 10.46 -16.01 5.48
C LEU A 170 10.30 -14.48 5.51
N ARG A 171 10.84 -13.80 4.49
CA ARG A 171 10.67 -12.35 4.33
C ARG A 171 9.45 -12.03 3.45
N PRO A 172 8.82 -10.85 3.63
CA PRO A 172 7.83 -10.36 2.68
C PRO A 172 8.47 -10.02 1.34
N ILE A 173 7.64 -9.71 0.35
CA ILE A 173 8.10 -9.14 -0.92
C ILE A 173 8.60 -7.72 -0.74
N GLY A 174 9.67 -7.36 -1.46
CA GLY A 174 10.00 -5.97 -1.78
C GLY A 174 9.59 -5.74 -3.22
N ALA A 175 8.45 -5.10 -3.46
CA ALA A 175 7.83 -4.97 -4.78
C ALA A 175 8.71 -4.15 -5.77
N ASP A 176 9.55 -3.28 -5.23
CA ASP A 176 10.51 -2.42 -5.92
C ASP A 176 11.96 -2.94 -5.82
N ILE A 177 12.19 -4.12 -5.24
CA ILE A 177 13.52 -4.74 -5.14
C ILE A 177 13.65 -5.83 -6.20
N GLY A 178 14.49 -5.60 -7.21
CA GLY A 178 14.80 -6.61 -8.23
C GLY A 178 15.39 -7.88 -7.62
N PRO A 179 15.12 -9.08 -8.20
CA PRO A 179 15.62 -10.35 -7.68
C PRO A 179 17.15 -10.45 -7.63
N GLU A 180 17.85 -9.67 -8.45
CA GLU A 180 19.31 -9.53 -8.49
C GLU A 180 19.88 -8.61 -7.40
N ASN A 181 19.05 -7.75 -6.80
CA ASN A 181 19.45 -6.85 -5.72
C ASN A 181 19.52 -7.60 -4.38
N THR A 182 20.51 -8.47 -4.27
CA THR A 182 20.74 -9.31 -3.08
C THR A 182 20.95 -8.51 -1.81
N GLN A 183 21.58 -7.32 -1.90
CA GLN A 183 21.77 -6.43 -0.75
C GLN A 183 20.43 -5.86 -0.26
N GLY A 184 19.58 -5.37 -1.16
CA GLY A 184 18.25 -4.87 -0.80
C GLY A 184 17.38 -5.97 -0.19
N LEU A 185 17.41 -7.18 -0.76
CA LEU A 185 16.70 -8.34 -0.21
C LEU A 185 17.22 -8.74 1.17
N ALA A 186 18.53 -8.65 1.41
CA ALA A 186 19.13 -8.92 2.72
C ALA A 186 18.74 -7.86 3.76
N GLN A 187 18.75 -6.57 3.39
CA GLN A 187 18.27 -5.48 4.25
C GLN A 187 16.80 -5.66 4.62
N LEU A 188 15.94 -5.93 3.63
CA LEU A 188 14.52 -6.23 3.85
C LEU A 188 14.35 -7.42 4.82
N SER A 189 15.08 -8.51 4.60
CA SER A 189 15.03 -9.69 5.48
C SER A 189 15.49 -9.36 6.91
N GLY A 190 16.52 -8.51 7.04
CA GLY A 190 17.03 -8.05 8.33
C GLY A 190 16.00 -7.23 9.09
N THR A 191 15.47 -6.17 8.47
CA THR A 191 14.43 -5.31 9.05
C THR A 191 13.19 -6.12 9.43
N TRP A 192 12.72 -6.99 8.54
CA TRP A 192 11.58 -7.87 8.83
C TRP A 192 11.82 -8.77 10.04
N SER A 193 12.99 -9.38 10.15
CA SER A 193 13.34 -10.23 11.29
C SER A 193 13.39 -9.45 12.60
N GLN A 194 13.80 -8.17 12.57
CA GLN A 194 13.78 -7.29 13.73
C GLN A 194 12.35 -6.97 14.16
N VAL A 195 11.45 -6.64 13.22
CA VAL A 195 10.02 -6.40 13.50
C VAL A 195 9.37 -7.64 14.11
N VAL A 196 9.54 -8.81 13.48
CA VAL A 196 8.99 -10.09 14.00
C VAL A 196 9.56 -10.42 15.38
N GLY A 197 10.83 -10.08 15.63
CA GLY A 197 11.49 -10.27 16.92
C GLY A 197 11.15 -9.22 17.98
N GLY A 198 10.30 -8.22 17.67
CA GLY A 198 9.94 -7.15 18.59
C GLY A 198 11.07 -6.16 18.90
N ARG A 199 12.07 -6.05 18.02
CA ARG A 199 13.22 -5.14 18.17
C ARG A 199 12.90 -3.76 17.59
N GLY A 200 13.01 -2.73 18.42
CA GLY A 200 12.67 -1.35 18.06
C GLY A 200 11.17 -1.09 18.08
N ILE A 201 10.38 -1.93 17.40
CA ILE A 201 8.92 -1.92 17.43
C ILE A 201 8.44 -3.20 18.14
N LYS A 202 7.72 -3.07 19.24
CA LYS A 202 7.22 -4.20 20.02
C LYS A 202 5.70 -4.21 20.04
N THR A 203 5.12 -5.23 19.42
CA THR A 203 3.66 -5.43 19.39
C THR A 203 3.20 -6.28 20.59
N SER A 204 2.20 -5.78 21.30
CA SER A 204 1.44 -6.51 22.33
C SER A 204 0.03 -6.76 21.80
N SER A 205 -0.49 -7.98 21.96
CA SER A 205 -1.90 -8.28 21.67
C SER A 205 -2.82 -7.92 22.85
N THR A 206 -2.28 -7.51 23.99
CA THR A 206 -3.05 -7.14 25.17
C THR A 206 -3.32 -5.63 25.16
N PRO A 207 -4.60 -5.20 25.21
CA PRO A 207 -4.96 -3.79 25.35
C PRO A 207 -4.47 -3.18 26.66
N ARG A 208 -4.49 -1.85 26.76
CA ARG A 208 -4.45 -1.17 28.06
C ARG A 208 -5.76 -1.39 28.81
N ALA A 209 -5.66 -1.42 30.14
CA ALA A 209 -6.82 -1.40 31.02
C ALA A 209 -7.71 -0.19 30.69
N PHE A 210 -9.02 -0.40 30.69
CA PHE A 210 -10.00 0.62 30.39
C PHE A 210 -11.29 0.35 31.19
N GLY A 211 -11.95 1.42 31.64
CA GLY A 211 -13.16 1.30 32.45
C GLY A 211 -12.94 0.44 33.70
N GLU A 212 -13.79 -0.58 33.86
CA GLU A 212 -13.72 -1.56 34.95
C GLU A 212 -12.79 -2.75 34.64
N ASP A 213 -12.43 -2.99 33.37
CA ASP A 213 -11.49 -4.05 32.99
C ASP A 213 -10.04 -3.61 33.25
N ARG A 214 -9.50 -4.06 34.38
CA ARG A 214 -8.12 -3.77 34.82
C ARG A 214 -7.09 -4.75 34.27
N THR A 215 -7.51 -5.88 33.73
CA THR A 215 -6.62 -6.96 33.27
C THR A 215 -7.15 -7.57 31.98
N PRO A 216 -7.17 -6.79 30.88
CA PRO A 216 -7.77 -7.26 29.64
C PRO A 216 -7.02 -8.46 29.07
N GLY A 217 -7.78 -9.37 28.47
CA GLY A 217 -7.23 -10.52 27.75
C GLY A 217 -6.52 -10.10 26.46
N ALA A 218 -5.61 -10.95 25.98
CA ALA A 218 -5.01 -10.75 24.66
C ALA A 218 -6.09 -10.88 23.56
N LEU A 219 -6.04 -10.00 22.56
CA LEU A 219 -6.89 -10.04 21.37
C LEU A 219 -6.23 -10.91 20.29
N PRO A 220 -6.77 -12.11 20.00
CA PRO A 220 -6.15 -13.03 19.05
C PRO A 220 -6.12 -12.43 17.64
N GLY A 221 -4.99 -12.60 16.94
CA GLY A 221 -4.82 -12.12 15.57
C GLY A 221 -4.28 -10.70 15.45
N PHE A 222 -4.25 -9.90 16.53
CA PHE A 222 -3.72 -8.53 16.49
C PHE A 222 -2.25 -8.47 16.03
N GLU A 223 -1.41 -9.41 16.48
CA GLU A 223 -0.01 -9.45 16.05
C GLU A 223 0.13 -9.71 14.55
N ASP A 224 -0.66 -10.65 13.99
CA ASP A 224 -0.66 -10.91 12.55
C ASP A 224 -1.24 -9.73 11.75
N GLN A 225 -2.23 -9.02 12.31
CA GLN A 225 -2.73 -7.76 11.73
C GLN A 225 -1.60 -6.73 11.63
N MET A 226 -0.84 -6.48 12.70
CA MET A 226 0.25 -5.51 12.70
C MET A 226 1.40 -5.95 11.77
N LEU A 227 1.75 -7.23 11.76
CA LEU A 227 2.72 -7.78 10.83
C LEU A 227 2.28 -7.61 9.37
N SER A 228 0.97 -7.69 9.09
CA SER A 228 0.44 -7.44 7.74
C SER A 228 0.64 -5.99 7.31
N HIS A 229 0.45 -5.03 8.23
CA HIS A 229 0.71 -3.62 7.96
C HIS A 229 2.21 -3.35 7.75
N HIS A 230 3.08 -3.93 8.59
CA HIS A 230 4.52 -3.83 8.41
C HIS A 230 5.00 -4.44 7.09
N ALA A 231 4.48 -5.61 6.70
CA ALA A 231 4.84 -6.23 5.43
C ALA A 231 4.46 -5.36 4.21
N ARG A 232 3.31 -4.67 4.28
CA ARG A 232 2.86 -3.73 3.24
C ARG A 232 3.73 -2.48 3.20
N LEU A 233 4.08 -1.88 4.34
CA LEU A 233 5.03 -0.76 4.41
C LEU A 233 6.43 -1.15 3.89
N LEU A 234 6.93 -2.33 4.26
CA LEU A 234 8.24 -2.81 3.82
C LEU A 234 8.30 -3.18 2.33
N SER A 235 7.17 -3.20 1.63
CA SER A 235 7.12 -3.54 0.20
C SER A 235 7.81 -2.49 -0.68
N ARG A 236 7.93 -1.24 -0.22
CA ARG A 236 8.47 -0.09 -0.96
C ARG A 236 9.50 0.70 -0.15
N GLU A 237 10.33 1.46 -0.84
CA GLU A 237 11.51 2.13 -0.28
C GLU A 237 11.21 3.03 0.94
N ARG A 238 10.18 3.88 0.89
CA ARG A 238 9.97 4.85 1.97
C ARG A 238 9.41 4.19 3.21
N GLY A 239 8.43 3.30 3.06
CA GLY A 239 7.97 2.46 4.16
C GLY A 239 9.10 1.58 4.74
N ARG A 240 10.02 1.06 3.91
CA ARG A 240 11.25 0.39 4.40
C ARG A 240 12.17 1.30 5.19
N ASN A 241 12.40 2.53 4.73
CA ASN A 241 13.25 3.48 5.43
C ASN A 241 12.64 3.89 6.78
N LEU A 242 11.31 4.12 6.81
CA LEU A 242 10.57 4.39 8.04
C LEU A 242 10.72 3.26 9.06
N VAL A 243 10.31 2.04 8.68
CA VAL A 243 10.38 0.88 9.59
C VAL A 243 11.82 0.53 9.94
N GLY A 244 12.74 0.65 8.98
CA GLY A 244 14.17 0.42 9.17
C GLY A 244 14.79 1.37 10.20
N SER A 245 14.42 2.65 10.17
CA SER A 245 14.91 3.62 11.16
C SER A 245 14.44 3.29 12.59
N LEU A 246 13.15 2.94 12.75
CA LEU A 246 12.54 2.57 14.02
C LEU A 246 13.15 1.29 14.61
N THR A 247 13.54 0.35 13.76
CA THR A 247 14.10 -0.96 14.16
C THR A 247 15.62 -0.91 14.41
N ALA A 248 16.34 -0.01 13.74
CA ALA A 248 17.74 0.28 14.00
C ALA A 248 17.95 0.90 15.39
N GLY A 249 17.00 1.72 15.85
CA GLY A 249 17.03 2.45 17.12
C GLY A 249 18.07 3.58 17.15
N ASN A 250 17.96 4.47 18.13
CA ASN A 250 19.07 5.37 18.46
C ASN A 250 20.10 4.59 19.29
N ALA A 251 21.35 4.58 18.84
CA ALA A 251 22.47 4.00 19.57
C ALA A 251 22.56 4.59 20.98
N GLY A 252 21.99 3.90 21.99
CA GLY A 252 22.03 4.35 23.39
C GLY A 252 20.98 3.76 24.34
N ALA A 253 19.83 3.28 23.86
CA ALA A 253 18.78 2.73 24.72
C ALA A 253 18.51 1.27 24.35
N GLY A 254 18.88 0.32 25.22
CA GLY A 254 18.68 -1.12 25.01
C GLY A 254 17.23 -1.60 25.08
N GLU A 255 16.23 -0.75 24.76
CA GLU A 255 14.80 -1.02 24.87
C GLU A 255 14.06 -0.72 23.56
N ALA A 256 12.90 -1.35 23.36
CA ALA A 256 12.03 -1.04 22.22
C ALA A 256 11.57 0.42 22.30
N MET A 257 11.73 1.15 21.20
CA MET A 257 11.44 2.59 21.13
C MET A 257 9.95 2.86 20.87
N VAL A 258 9.23 1.90 20.29
CA VAL A 258 7.80 2.01 19.97
C VAL A 258 7.04 0.79 20.48
N GLY A 259 6.08 1.00 21.39
CA GLY A 259 5.15 -0.05 21.83
C GLY A 259 3.85 0.01 21.02
N VAL A 260 3.47 -1.07 20.35
CA VAL A 260 2.22 -1.14 19.57
C VAL A 260 1.22 -2.02 20.32
N GLN A 261 0.00 -1.56 20.49
CA GLN A 261 -1.02 -2.27 21.26
C GLN A 261 -2.42 -1.98 20.74
N PRO A 262 -3.38 -2.90 20.94
CA PRO A 262 -4.75 -2.62 20.56
C PRO A 262 -5.39 -1.61 21.51
N TYR A 263 -6.38 -0.87 21.01
CA TYR A 263 -7.37 -0.24 21.88
C TYR A 263 -8.19 -1.29 22.63
N HIS A 264 -8.70 -0.89 23.79
CA HIS A 264 -9.67 -1.72 24.50
C HIS A 264 -11.00 -1.77 23.71
N PRO A 265 -11.66 -2.94 23.56
CA PRO A 265 -12.93 -3.03 22.82
C PRO A 265 -14.00 -2.06 23.31
N GLU A 266 -14.17 -1.93 24.63
CA GLU A 266 -15.11 -0.96 25.23
C GLU A 266 -14.75 0.50 24.87
N GLN A 267 -13.46 0.84 24.82
CA GLN A 267 -13.02 2.17 24.40
C GLN A 267 -13.40 2.45 22.95
N VAL A 268 -13.19 1.47 22.07
CA VAL A 268 -13.57 1.56 20.65
C VAL A 268 -15.08 1.75 20.51
N GLU A 269 -15.89 0.99 21.24
CA GLU A 269 -17.35 1.14 21.24
C GLU A 269 -17.79 2.52 21.72
N MET A 270 -17.21 3.02 22.81
CA MET A 270 -17.50 4.37 23.34
C MET A 270 -17.14 5.50 22.36
N MET A 271 -16.10 5.29 21.56
CA MET A 271 -15.67 6.25 20.54
C MET A 271 -16.45 6.13 19.22
N GLY A 272 -17.41 5.20 19.11
CA GLY A 272 -18.27 5.05 17.93
C GLY A 272 -17.81 3.96 16.94
N GLY A 273 -16.90 3.08 17.35
CA GLY A 273 -16.42 1.95 16.55
C GLY A 273 -15.11 2.21 15.80
N ASN A 274 -14.59 1.19 15.11
CA ASN A 274 -13.31 1.24 14.41
C ASN A 274 -13.20 2.38 13.40
N SER A 275 -14.30 2.71 12.71
CA SER A 275 -14.34 3.79 11.71
C SER A 275 -14.20 5.20 12.33
N ALA A 276 -14.34 5.33 13.65
CA ALA A 276 -14.27 6.61 14.35
C ALA A 276 -12.95 6.80 15.13
N VAL A 277 -12.29 5.72 15.54
CA VAL A 277 -11.12 5.79 16.44
C VAL A 277 -9.80 6.02 15.70
N GLY A 278 -9.61 5.44 14.51
CA GLY A 278 -8.31 5.48 13.82
C GLY A 278 -7.18 4.87 14.66
N ALA A 279 -5.92 5.04 14.25
CA ALA A 279 -4.76 4.74 15.08
C ALA A 279 -4.20 6.03 15.68
N GLU A 280 -3.47 5.93 16.80
CA GLU A 280 -2.95 7.09 17.51
C GLU A 280 -1.57 6.81 18.10
N ALA A 281 -0.62 7.72 17.86
CA ALA A 281 0.68 7.74 18.50
C ALA A 281 0.67 8.61 19.76
N GLY A 282 1.14 8.06 20.88
CA GLY A 282 1.36 8.77 22.13
C GLY A 282 2.82 8.76 22.58
N ILE A 283 3.19 9.72 23.44
CA ILE A 283 4.57 9.97 23.87
C ILE A 283 4.71 9.60 25.36
N ASN A 284 5.72 8.79 25.70
CA ASN A 284 5.92 8.38 27.10
C ASN A 284 6.71 9.40 27.92
N THR A 285 7.67 10.11 27.31
CA THR A 285 8.51 11.13 27.98
C THR A 285 8.61 12.41 27.15
N PRO A 286 7.70 13.37 27.34
CA PRO A 286 7.66 14.63 26.57
C PRO A 286 8.92 15.50 26.70
N GLU A 287 9.77 15.25 27.68
CA GLU A 287 11.06 15.94 27.85
C GLU A 287 12.09 15.53 26.78
N GLY A 288 11.84 14.45 26.04
CA GLY A 288 12.67 14.01 24.92
C GLY A 288 12.45 14.76 23.60
N LEU A 289 11.46 15.66 23.56
CA LEU A 289 10.99 16.35 22.36
C LEU A 289 11.81 17.61 22.04
N ALA A 290 11.68 18.10 20.80
CA ALA A 290 12.28 19.36 20.39
C ALA A 290 11.67 20.53 21.17
N SER A 291 12.54 21.37 21.74
CA SER A 291 12.12 22.57 22.48
C SER A 291 11.90 23.78 21.57
N ALA A 292 12.45 23.74 20.36
CA ALA A 292 12.26 24.73 19.30
C ALA A 292 12.54 24.08 17.93
N PRO A 293 12.10 24.70 16.82
CA PRO A 293 12.33 24.16 15.47
C PRO A 293 13.80 24.04 15.04
N ASP A 294 14.74 24.59 15.79
CA ASP A 294 16.18 24.48 15.59
C ASP A 294 16.89 23.76 16.76
N ALA A 295 16.14 23.29 17.75
CA ALA A 295 16.64 22.69 18.99
C ALA A 295 16.04 21.29 19.22
N PRO A 296 16.58 20.24 18.55
CA PRO A 296 16.06 18.89 18.68
C PRO A 296 16.32 18.30 20.07
N GLY A 297 15.32 17.64 20.63
CA GLY A 297 15.40 16.91 21.88
C GLY A 297 16.16 15.60 21.75
N ARG A 298 16.42 14.92 22.87
CA ARG A 298 17.19 13.66 22.93
C ARG A 298 16.48 12.44 22.32
N GLY A 299 15.19 12.55 22.02
CA GLY A 299 14.34 11.42 21.67
C GLY A 299 13.63 10.81 22.87
N SER A 300 12.50 10.16 22.61
CA SER A 300 11.65 9.48 23.61
C SER A 300 11.17 8.16 23.05
N THR A 301 10.77 7.25 23.94
CA THR A 301 9.91 6.14 23.54
C THR A 301 8.49 6.65 23.28
N SER A 302 7.77 5.97 22.40
CA SER A 302 6.37 6.22 22.08
C SER A 302 5.56 4.93 22.18
N PHE A 303 4.25 5.07 22.10
CA PHE A 303 3.36 3.96 21.82
C PHE A 303 2.44 4.30 20.67
N VAL A 304 1.91 3.27 20.00
CA VAL A 304 0.86 3.40 18.99
C VAL A 304 -0.29 2.51 19.40
N ALA A 305 -1.47 3.10 19.59
CA ALA A 305 -2.72 2.40 19.81
C ALA A 305 -3.44 2.21 18.48
N VAL A 306 -3.92 0.99 18.19
CA VAL A 306 -4.59 0.66 16.93
C VAL A 306 -5.89 -0.11 17.19
N PRO A 307 -6.99 0.13 16.46
CA PRO A 307 -8.20 -0.64 16.63
C PRO A 307 -7.97 -2.08 16.12
N HIS A 308 -8.38 -3.05 16.93
CA HIS A 308 -8.35 -4.44 16.52
C HIS A 308 -9.37 -4.69 15.40
N ASN A 309 -8.95 -5.39 14.34
CA ASN A 309 -9.75 -5.63 13.14
C ASN A 309 -10.16 -4.34 12.39
N MET A 310 -9.38 -3.26 12.50
CA MET A 310 -9.55 -2.09 11.64
C MET A 310 -9.41 -2.50 10.17
N ARG A 311 -10.43 -2.21 9.36
CA ARG A 311 -10.44 -2.60 7.95
C ARG A 311 -9.81 -1.55 7.05
N ASP A 312 -9.30 -1.99 5.91
CA ASP A 312 -8.77 -1.07 4.89
C ASP A 312 -9.83 -0.13 4.30
N SER A 313 -11.11 -0.49 4.39
CA SER A 313 -12.23 0.35 3.99
C SER A 313 -12.62 1.44 5.01
N GLU A 314 -12.12 1.34 6.26
CA GLU A 314 -12.60 2.12 7.41
C GLU A 314 -11.70 3.28 7.82
N GLY A 315 -10.47 3.38 7.30
CA GLY A 315 -9.49 4.36 7.78
C GLY A 315 -9.64 5.77 7.24
N ALA A 316 -10.56 6.01 6.30
CA ALA A 316 -10.81 7.34 5.74
C ALA A 316 -12.00 8.00 6.43
N GLN A 317 -11.84 9.26 6.82
CA GLN A 317 -12.95 10.06 7.33
C GLN A 317 -13.91 10.45 6.20
N GLU A 318 -15.06 11.05 6.56
CA GLU A 318 -16.02 11.54 5.58
C GLU A 318 -15.35 12.57 4.65
N ASN A 319 -15.52 12.41 3.34
CA ASN A 319 -14.93 13.24 2.28
C ASN A 319 -13.39 13.18 2.17
N GLU A 320 -12.71 12.25 2.86
CA GLU A 320 -11.30 11.95 2.61
C GLU A 320 -11.11 10.93 1.49
N ALA A 321 -9.90 10.94 0.92
CA ALA A 321 -9.48 9.86 0.05
C ALA A 321 -9.35 8.54 0.84
N VAL A 322 -9.52 7.39 0.17
CA VAL A 322 -9.37 6.08 0.82
C VAL A 322 -8.04 5.98 1.57
N SER A 323 -8.09 5.46 2.79
CA SER A 323 -6.96 5.34 3.71
C SER A 323 -6.97 3.92 4.27
N PRO A 324 -6.29 2.97 3.60
CA PRO A 324 -6.14 1.62 4.10
C PRO A 324 -5.54 1.60 5.51
N ALA A 325 -5.83 0.58 6.32
CA ALA A 325 -5.45 0.55 7.73
C ALA A 325 -3.93 0.60 7.92
N PHE A 326 -3.16 -0.03 7.01
CA PHE A 326 -1.69 0.05 7.06
C PHE A 326 -1.15 1.48 6.80
N MET A 327 -1.89 2.31 6.07
CA MET A 327 -1.51 3.69 5.78
C MET A 327 -1.80 4.59 6.98
N VAL A 328 -2.96 4.40 7.63
CA VAL A 328 -3.28 5.07 8.91
C VAL A 328 -2.23 4.69 9.96
N TYR A 329 -1.90 3.41 10.08
CA TYR A 329 -0.82 2.97 10.95
C TYR A 329 0.55 3.54 10.55
N GLY A 330 0.84 3.63 9.24
CA GLY A 330 2.05 4.25 8.72
C GLY A 330 2.20 5.72 9.11
N HIS A 331 1.10 6.47 9.14
CA HIS A 331 1.07 7.84 9.67
C HIS A 331 1.52 7.89 11.13
N GLU A 332 0.97 7.03 11.98
CA GLU A 332 1.37 6.98 13.40
C GLU A 332 2.83 6.55 13.61
N LEU A 333 3.37 5.70 12.72
CA LEU A 333 4.78 5.35 12.74
C LEU A 333 5.70 6.53 12.38
N ILE A 334 5.25 7.48 11.57
CA ILE A 334 5.99 8.73 11.29
C ILE A 334 6.08 9.55 12.57
N HIS A 335 4.98 9.72 13.31
CA HIS A 335 5.00 10.38 14.62
C HIS A 335 5.92 9.68 15.61
N ALA A 336 5.90 8.34 15.62
CA ALA A 336 6.80 7.55 16.44
C ALA A 336 8.28 7.75 16.05
N GLN A 337 8.60 7.84 14.76
CA GLN A 337 9.95 8.14 14.27
C GLN A 337 10.40 9.53 14.73
N HIS A 338 9.54 10.54 14.57
CA HIS A 338 9.83 11.91 15.01
C HIS A 338 10.06 11.99 16.52
N THR A 339 9.26 11.26 17.30
CA THR A 339 9.41 11.15 18.76
C THR A 339 10.72 10.45 19.13
N MET A 340 11.05 9.34 18.46
CA MET A 340 12.28 8.58 18.69
C MET A 340 13.53 9.42 18.46
N HIS A 341 13.53 10.32 17.46
CA HIS A 341 14.65 11.20 17.16
C HIS A 341 14.60 12.56 17.86
N GLY A 342 13.56 12.80 18.67
CA GLY A 342 13.40 14.04 19.43
C GLY A 342 13.20 15.26 18.53
N ILE A 343 12.70 15.07 17.32
CA ILE A 343 12.40 16.16 16.40
C ILE A 343 10.94 16.60 16.52
N ASN A 344 10.06 15.77 17.07
CA ASN A 344 8.69 16.20 17.32
C ASN A 344 8.68 17.43 18.26
N VAL A 345 7.96 18.49 17.89
CA VAL A 345 8.01 19.81 18.56
C VAL A 345 6.97 19.85 19.67
N ARG A 346 7.39 20.30 20.86
CA ARG A 346 6.52 20.45 22.03
C ARG A 346 5.58 21.65 21.85
N ASN A 347 4.42 21.47 21.21
CA ASN A 347 3.36 22.47 21.25
C ASN A 347 2.54 22.29 22.54
N ILE A 348 2.73 23.20 23.51
CA ILE A 348 1.98 23.23 24.76
C ILE A 348 0.61 23.84 24.45
N GLY A 349 -0.34 23.05 23.96
CA GLY A 349 -1.72 23.53 23.78
C GLY A 349 -2.60 22.74 22.82
N ASP A 350 -2.02 22.03 21.84
CA ASP A 350 -2.78 21.28 20.84
C ASP A 350 -1.99 20.02 20.42
N GLU A 351 -2.48 18.84 20.78
CA GLU A 351 -1.84 17.55 20.46
C GLU A 351 -1.90 17.25 18.95
N GLU A 352 -2.84 17.85 18.20
CA GLU A 352 -2.91 17.75 16.74
C GLU A 352 -1.83 18.57 16.00
N GLU A 353 -1.19 19.55 16.64
CA GLU A 353 -0.14 20.39 16.01
C GLU A 353 1.29 19.89 16.26
N ALA A 354 1.48 18.68 16.78
CA ALA A 354 2.79 18.04 16.90
C ALA A 354 3.34 17.55 15.51
N THR A 355 3.21 18.38 14.48
CA THR A 355 3.33 17.99 13.07
C THR A 355 4.63 18.51 12.46
N VAL A 356 5.73 17.85 12.80
CA VAL A 356 6.93 17.91 11.94
C VAL A 356 6.58 17.21 10.63
N THR A 357 6.35 17.99 9.57
CA THR A 357 5.94 17.45 8.26
C THR A 357 7.11 17.31 7.28
N GLY A 358 8.26 17.89 7.60
CA GLY A 358 9.41 18.02 6.70
C GLY A 358 9.20 18.98 5.52
N ASN A 359 8.03 19.62 5.42
CA ASN A 359 7.64 20.45 4.27
C ASN A 359 7.97 21.94 4.47
N ASP A 360 8.13 22.38 5.71
CA ASP A 360 8.60 23.72 6.05
C ASP A 360 10.10 23.70 6.43
N GLU A 361 10.75 24.85 6.28
CA GLU A 361 12.20 24.98 6.50
C GLU A 361 12.62 24.62 7.93
N ALA A 362 11.74 24.88 8.91
CA ALA A 362 12.01 24.65 10.32
C ALA A 362 11.99 23.13 10.61
N SER A 363 10.98 22.43 10.09
CA SER A 363 10.88 20.99 10.13
C SER A 363 12.03 20.30 9.36
N ALA A 364 12.36 20.79 8.16
CA ALA A 364 13.50 20.30 7.38
C ALA A 364 14.83 20.47 8.12
N ALA A 365 15.00 21.56 8.89
CA ALA A 365 16.19 21.77 9.71
C ALA A 365 16.36 20.67 10.78
N LEU A 366 15.27 20.30 11.48
CA LEU A 366 15.31 19.22 12.48
C LEU A 366 15.70 17.87 11.88
N HIS A 367 15.12 17.52 10.72
CA HIS A 367 15.48 16.32 9.97
C HIS A 367 16.96 16.31 9.59
N ARG A 368 17.50 17.43 9.08
CA ARG A 368 18.93 17.55 8.74
C ARG A 368 19.83 17.43 9.96
N GLN A 369 19.49 18.09 11.07
CA GLN A 369 20.29 18.05 12.29
C GLN A 369 20.37 16.64 12.89
N ARG A 370 19.27 15.87 12.84
CA ARG A 370 19.23 14.49 13.33
C ARG A 370 19.56 13.43 12.28
N GLN A 371 19.85 13.84 11.05
CA GLN A 371 20.11 12.96 9.91
C GLN A 371 18.98 11.94 9.68
N VAL A 372 17.75 12.35 9.93
CA VAL A 372 16.55 11.51 9.74
C VAL A 372 15.94 11.85 8.39
N PRO A 373 15.82 10.87 7.47
CA PRO A 373 15.15 11.11 6.18
C PRO A 373 13.73 11.62 6.39
N VAL A 374 13.33 12.63 5.61
CA VAL A 374 11.95 13.11 5.61
C VAL A 374 11.04 12.02 5.04
N THR A 375 10.02 11.65 5.81
CA THR A 375 8.94 10.75 5.39
C THR A 375 7.62 11.36 5.80
N THR A 376 6.70 11.53 4.85
CA THR A 376 5.34 12.02 5.10
C THR A 376 4.33 10.96 4.68
N GLU A 377 3.11 11.04 5.21
CA GLU A 377 2.01 10.17 4.77
C GLU A 377 1.79 10.29 3.25
N GLU A 378 1.88 11.50 2.69
CA GLU A 378 1.72 11.72 1.25
C GLU A 378 2.81 11.05 0.42
N MET A 379 4.04 11.02 0.92
CA MET A 379 5.12 10.27 0.28
C MET A 379 4.88 8.75 0.32
N LEU A 380 4.32 8.23 1.42
CA LEU A 380 3.91 6.81 1.51
C LEU A 380 2.74 6.52 0.56
N ARG A 381 1.75 7.42 0.48
CA ARG A 381 0.63 7.29 -0.47
C ARG A 381 1.11 7.27 -1.91
N ASP A 382 2.04 8.16 -2.26
CA ASP A 382 2.54 8.27 -3.63
C ASP A 382 3.30 7.01 -4.08
N GLU A 383 4.12 6.38 -3.24
CA GLU A 383 4.80 5.12 -3.62
C GLU A 383 3.82 3.95 -3.78
N HIS A 384 2.70 3.98 -3.08
CA HIS A 384 1.61 3.01 -3.21
C HIS A 384 0.58 3.38 -4.30
N GLY A 385 0.75 4.51 -5.01
CA GLY A 385 -0.23 4.96 -6.00
C GLY A 385 -1.61 5.28 -5.42
N LEU A 386 -1.70 5.53 -4.11
CA LEU A 386 -2.91 5.98 -3.45
C LEU A 386 -3.22 7.44 -3.80
N PRO A 387 -4.48 7.86 -3.77
CA PRO A 387 -4.83 9.28 -3.77
C PRO A 387 -4.28 9.98 -2.51
N ARG A 388 -3.80 11.22 -2.69
CA ARG A 388 -3.40 12.10 -1.59
C ARG A 388 -4.59 12.43 -0.68
N ARG A 389 -4.37 12.57 0.64
CA ARG A 389 -5.44 12.65 1.65
C ARG A 389 -6.35 13.88 1.43
N GLY A 390 -5.76 15.07 1.35
CA GLY A 390 -6.47 16.33 1.07
C GLY A 390 -6.91 16.50 -0.38
N GLY A 391 -6.17 15.92 -1.33
CA GLY A 391 -6.48 15.92 -2.77
C GLY A 391 -5.35 16.36 -3.65
N TYR A 392 -5.51 16.03 -4.93
CA TYR A 392 -4.52 16.26 -5.98
C TYR A 392 -4.04 17.71 -5.96
N THR A 393 -2.77 17.89 -5.62
CA THR A 393 -1.93 18.97 -6.11
C THR A 393 -0.73 18.35 -6.77
#